data_AF-A0A927HNB4-F1
#
_entry.id   AF-A0A927HNB4-F1
#
_cell.length_a   1.000
_cell.length_b   1.000
_cell.length_c   1.000
_cell.angle_alpha   90.00
_cell.angle_beta   90.00
_cell.angle_gamma   90.00
#
_symmetry.space_group_name_H-M   'P 1'
#
loop_
_entity.id
_entity.type
_entity.pdbx_description
1 polymer ?
#
loop_
_entity_poly.entity_id
_entity_poly.type
_entity_poly.pdbx_seq_one_letter_code
_entity_poly.pdbx_strand_id
1 'polypeptide(L)'
;MTKQKLCIYTISIKKLVDKGVNASLDIYGVGELKEELIILSNELMIANRVNFKGFVSDWKEDAKNADIYMLSSDFEGLSIATLEAMSIGMLCVVRPTGEVKII
;
A
#
# COMPACT_ATOMS: atom_id res chain seq x y z
N MET A 1 -10.50 -3.48 -9.16
CA MET A 1 -9.39 -2.59 -8.78
C MET A 1 -8.46 -2.51 -10.00
N THR A 2 -8.28 -1.36 -10.65
CA THR A 2 -7.57 -1.29 -11.95
C THR A 2 -6.07 -1.53 -11.81
N LYS A 3 -5.46 -2.23 -12.79
CA LYS A 3 -4.04 -2.67 -12.85
C LYS A 3 -3.00 -1.62 -12.42
N GLN A 4 -3.24 -0.34 -12.67
CA GLN A 4 -2.29 0.75 -12.36
C GLN A 4 -2.06 1.00 -10.86
N LYS A 5 -3.02 0.65 -9.99
CA LYS A 5 -3.04 1.13 -8.59
C LYS A 5 -1.96 0.52 -7.71
N LEU A 6 -1.70 -0.78 -7.80
CA LEU A 6 -0.71 -1.44 -6.94
C LEU A 6 0.72 -1.34 -7.47
N CYS A 7 0.90 -1.20 -8.79
CA CYS A 7 2.24 -1.04 -9.38
C CYS A 7 2.96 0.20 -8.85
N ILE A 8 2.23 1.28 -8.53
CA ILE A 8 2.83 2.52 -8.01
C ILE A 8 3.51 2.29 -6.65
N TYR A 9 2.98 1.41 -5.80
CA TYR A 9 3.55 1.13 -4.50
C TYR A 9 4.89 0.42 -4.65
N THR A 10 4.90 -0.67 -5.43
CA THR A 10 6.11 -1.45 -5.72
C THR A 10 7.19 -0.57 -6.38
N ILE A 11 6.82 0.26 -7.35
CA ILE A 11 7.74 1.21 -7.99
C ILE A 11 8.25 2.26 -6.98
N SER A 12 7.41 2.73 -6.07
CA SER A 12 7.81 3.71 -5.04
C SER A 12 8.84 3.12 -4.07
N ILE A 13 8.68 1.86 -3.67
CA ILE A 13 9.67 1.15 -2.86
C ILE A 13 11.00 1.06 -3.60
N LYS A 14 11.00 0.69 -4.89
CA LYS A 14 12.24 0.66 -5.68
C LYS A 14 12.95 2.02 -5.68
N LYS A 15 12.21 3.11 -5.91
CA LYS A 15 12.77 4.47 -5.90
C LYS A 15 13.34 4.88 -4.54
N LEU A 16 12.73 4.45 -3.43
CA LEU A 16 13.24 4.71 -2.08
C LEU A 16 14.52 3.92 -1.82
N VAL A 17 14.53 2.64 -2.18
CA VAL A 17 15.69 1.75 -2.04
C VAL A 17 16.87 2.26 -2.86
N ASP A 18 16.65 2.73 -4.09
CA ASP A 18 17.68 3.30 -4.95
C ASP A 18 18.30 4.59 -4.38
N LYS A 19 17.57 5.28 -3.51
CA LYS A 19 18.05 6.44 -2.76
C LYS A 19 18.71 6.07 -1.43
N GLY A 20 18.89 4.78 -1.14
CA GLY A 20 19.47 4.29 0.11
C GLY A 20 18.51 4.31 1.30
N VAL A 21 17.20 4.50 1.09
CA VAL A 21 16.21 4.45 2.16
C VAL A 21 15.86 3.00 2.46
N ASN A 22 15.91 2.61 3.73
CA ASN A 22 15.44 1.30 4.15
C ASN A 22 13.91 1.27 4.20
N ALA A 23 13.29 0.82 3.11
CA ALA A 23 11.84 0.72 2.98
C ALA A 23 11.40 -0.71 2.65
N SER A 24 10.21 -1.07 3.12
CA SER A 24 9.47 -2.29 2.78
C SER A 24 7.98 -1.98 2.59
N LEU A 25 7.26 -2.88 1.93
CA LEU A 25 5.84 -2.75 1.64
C LEU A 25 5.10 -4.00 2.05
N ASP A 26 4.13 -3.83 2.95
CA ASP A 26 3.20 -4.88 3.34
C ASP A 26 1.87 -4.67 2.62
N ILE A 27 1.43 -5.67 1.87
CA ILE A 27 0.19 -5.65 1.09
C ILE A 27 -0.81 -6.60 1.75
N TYR A 28 -1.90 -6.02 2.24
CA TYR A 28 -3.02 -6.75 2.85
C TYR A 28 -4.16 -6.95 1.85
N GLY A 29 -4.89 -8.04 2.04
CA GLY A 29 -6.00 -8.47 1.20
C GLY A 29 -5.60 -9.49 0.13
N VAL A 30 -6.60 -9.92 -0.63
CA VAL A 30 -6.46 -10.83 -1.76
C VAL A 30 -6.99 -10.15 -3.02
N GLY A 31 -6.35 -10.40 -4.15
CA GLY A 31 -6.74 -9.81 -5.42
C GLY A 31 -6.05 -10.46 -6.61
N GLU A 32 -6.67 -10.32 -7.78
CA GLU A 32 -6.22 -10.88 -9.05
C GLU A 32 -4.81 -10.41 -9.46
N LEU A 33 -4.39 -9.23 -8.99
CA LEU A 33 -3.11 -8.62 -9.34
C LEU A 33 -1.91 -9.17 -8.54
N LYS A 34 -2.12 -10.11 -7.60
CA LYS A 34 -1.04 -10.62 -6.75
C LYS A 34 0.14 -11.15 -7.57
N GLU A 35 -0.12 -12.03 -8.53
CA GLU A 35 0.93 -12.65 -9.34
C GLU A 35 1.68 -11.61 -10.19
N GLU A 36 0.96 -10.65 -10.78
CA GLU A 36 1.58 -9.54 -11.54
C GLU A 36 2.51 -8.70 -10.66
N LEU A 37 2.14 -8.45 -9.40
CA LEU A 37 2.95 -7.68 -8.46
C LEU A 37 4.16 -8.47 -7.96
N ILE A 38 4.04 -9.79 -7.79
CA ILE A 38 5.18 -10.66 -7.49
C ILE A 38 6.18 -10.59 -8.63
N ILE A 39 5.74 -10.76 -9.89
CA ILE A 39 6.61 -10.66 -11.07
C ILE A 39 7.31 -9.29 -11.10
N LEU A 40 6.56 -8.20 -10.98
CA LEU A 40 7.10 -6.85 -10.95
C LEU A 40 8.13 -6.64 -9.83
N SER A 41 7.88 -7.16 -8.63
CA SER A 41 8.81 -7.04 -7.50
C SER A 41 10.13 -7.77 -7.74
N ASN A 42 10.09 -8.90 -8.45
CA ASN A 42 11.28 -9.66 -8.85
C ASN A 42 12.05 -8.93 -9.96
N GLU A 43 11.37 -8.43 -10.99
CA GLU A 43 11.97 -7.63 -12.06
C GLU A 43 12.68 -6.38 -11.52
N LEU A 44 12.10 -5.75 -10.50
CA LEU A 44 12.67 -4.60 -9.82
C LEU A 44 13.74 -4.96 -8.77
N MET A 45 14.04 -6.25 -8.55
CA MET A 45 14.98 -6.76 -7.54
C MET A 45 14.67 -6.29 -6.11
N ILE A 46 13.39 -6.17 -5.77
CA ILE A 46 12.91 -5.78 -4.42
C ILE A 46 11.94 -6.78 -3.83
N ALA A 47 11.87 -8.01 -4.36
CA ALA A 47 10.96 -9.04 -3.88
C ALA A 47 11.12 -9.33 -2.37
N ASN A 48 12.34 -9.23 -1.84
CA ASN A 48 12.62 -9.38 -0.40
C ASN A 48 12.12 -8.21 0.46
N ARG A 49 11.54 -7.17 -0.14
CA ARG A 49 11.00 -5.97 0.52
C ARG A 49 9.50 -5.82 0.30
N VAL A 50 8.85 -6.73 -0.42
CA VAL A 50 7.41 -6.70 -0.68
C VAL A 50 6.76 -7.94 -0.08
N ASN A 51 5.97 -7.75 0.98
CA ASN A 51 5.33 -8.83 1.72
C ASN A 51 3.84 -8.88 1.40
N PHE A 52 3.38 -9.99 0.82
CA PHE A 52 1.96 -10.23 0.58
C PHE A 52 1.36 -10.96 1.79
N LYS A 53 0.68 -10.22 2.67
CA LYS A 53 0.11 -10.72 3.93
C LYS A 53 -1.18 -11.52 3.72
N GLY A 54 -1.83 -11.36 2.57
CA GLY A 54 -3.13 -11.97 2.30
C GLY A 54 -4.24 -11.35 3.15
N PHE A 55 -5.34 -12.08 3.34
CA PHE A 55 -6.42 -11.62 4.21
C PHE A 55 -6.03 -11.76 5.69
N VAL A 56 -6.10 -10.66 6.43
CA VAL A 56 -5.83 -10.61 7.89
C VAL A 56 -7.05 -10.03 8.56
N SER A 57 -7.60 -10.75 9.56
CA SER A 57 -8.82 -10.34 10.26
C SER A 57 -8.65 -9.08 11.10
N ASP A 58 -7.47 -8.91 11.71
CA ASP A 58 -7.11 -7.73 12.49
C ASP A 58 -5.79 -7.15 11.99
N TRP A 59 -5.86 -6.47 10.84
CA TRP A 59 -4.70 -5.85 10.23
C TRP A 59 -4.17 -4.65 11.04
N LYS A 60 -4.98 -4.10 11.97
CA LYS A 60 -4.64 -2.91 12.75
C LYS A 60 -3.51 -3.17 13.74
N GLU A 61 -3.46 -4.36 14.33
CA GLU A 61 -2.37 -4.74 15.23
C GLU A 61 -1.02 -4.78 14.51
N ASP A 62 -0.99 -5.39 13.32
CA ASP A 62 0.21 -5.40 12.47
C ASP A 62 0.58 -3.98 12.02
N ALA A 63 -0.40 -3.19 11.61
CA ALA A 63 -0.21 -1.85 11.06
C ALA A 63 0.36 -0.83 12.04
N LYS A 64 0.29 -1.08 13.36
CA LYS A 64 0.99 -0.26 14.37
C LYS A 64 2.50 -0.23 14.15
N ASN A 65 3.06 -1.24 13.48
CA ASN A 65 4.49 -1.32 13.18
C ASN A 65 4.85 -0.66 11.84
N ALA A 66 3.87 -0.16 11.08
CA ALA A 66 4.09 0.51 9.81
C ALA A 66 4.21 2.03 10.01
N ASP A 67 5.15 2.66 9.29
CA ASP A 67 5.35 4.10 9.38
C ASP A 67 4.26 4.91 8.64
N ILE A 68 3.73 4.35 7.55
CA ILE A 68 2.82 5.05 6.62
C ILE A 68 1.73 4.10 6.11
N TYR A 69 0.49 4.57 6.09
CA TYR A 69 -0.60 3.98 5.31
C TYR A 69 -0.69 4.64 3.94
N MET A 70 -0.85 3.86 2.86
CA MET A 70 -0.99 4.41 1.51
C MET A 70 -2.23 3.92 0.77
N LEU A 71 -2.88 4.84 0.05
CA LEU A 71 -3.97 4.53 -0.86
C LEU A 71 -3.86 5.33 -2.18
N SER A 72 -3.64 4.64 -3.30
CA SER A 72 -3.50 5.19 -4.65
C SER A 72 -4.78 5.09 -5.49
N SER A 73 -5.91 4.78 -4.87
CA SER A 73 -7.18 4.58 -5.58
C SER A 73 -7.65 5.87 -6.25
N ASP A 74 -8.10 5.79 -7.50
CA ASP A 74 -8.66 6.93 -8.25
C ASP A 74 -10.14 7.22 -7.93
N PHE A 75 -10.83 6.26 -7.33
CA PHE A 75 -12.24 6.36 -6.99
C PHE A 75 -12.50 5.60 -5.70
N GLU A 76 -13.02 6.32 -4.72
CA GLU A 76 -13.53 5.81 -3.46
C GLU A 76 -14.86 6.53 -3.21
N GLY A 77 -15.89 5.80 -2.76
CA GLY A 77 -17.09 6.43 -2.22
C GLY A 77 -16.78 6.95 -0.82
N LEU A 78 -16.70 5.99 0.12
CA LEU A 78 -16.14 6.18 1.45
C LEU A 78 -15.01 5.17 1.64
N SER A 79 -13.78 5.64 1.83
CA SER A 79 -12.64 4.75 2.03
C SER A 79 -12.58 4.27 3.48
N ILE A 80 -13.27 3.17 3.78
CA ILE A 80 -13.27 2.54 5.11
C ILE A 80 -11.84 2.22 5.57
N ALA A 81 -11.01 1.67 4.68
CA ALA A 81 -9.63 1.35 5.00
C ALA A 81 -8.81 2.58 5.42
N THR A 82 -9.03 3.74 4.78
CA THR A 82 -8.37 4.99 5.18
C THR A 82 -8.88 5.47 6.54
N LEU A 83 -10.20 5.41 6.78
CA LEU A 83 -10.78 5.78 8.07
C LEU A 83 -10.25 4.90 9.21
N GLU A 84 -10.13 3.60 8.97
CA GLU A 84 -9.56 2.66 9.92
C GLU A 84 -8.09 2.98 10.22
N ALA A 85 -7.27 3.27 9.19
CA ALA A 85 -5.88 3.69 9.37
C ALA A 85 -5.76 4.97 10.20
N MET A 86 -6.61 5.97 9.92
CA MET A 86 -6.67 7.21 10.68
C MET A 86 -7.12 6.97 12.13
N SER A 87 -8.05 6.04 12.36
CA SER A 87 -8.57 5.74 13.70
C SER A 87 -7.50 5.20 14.66
N ILE A 88 -6.43 4.61 14.12
CA ILE A 88 -5.28 4.09 14.88
C ILE A 88 -4.06 5.03 14.81
N GLY A 89 -4.23 6.24 14.27
CA GLY A 89 -3.20 7.29 14.26
C GLY A 89 -2.12 7.16 13.18
N MET A 90 -2.36 6.38 12.11
CA MET A 90 -1.38 6.24 11.03
C MET A 90 -1.25 7.51 10.20
N LEU A 91 -0.02 7.80 9.76
CA LEU A 91 0.23 8.80 8.73
C LEU A 91 -0.31 8.28 7.38
N CYS A 92 -1.35 8.93 6.87
CA CYS A 92 -2.04 8.50 5.65
C CYS A 92 -1.56 9.32 4.44
N VAL A 93 -0.94 8.65 3.45
CA VAL A 93 -0.60 9.22 2.14
C VAL A 93 -1.57 8.66 1.11
N VAL A 94 -2.60 9.45 0.78
CA VAL A 94 -3.70 8.99 -0.07
C VAL A 94 -3.96 9.95 -1.23
N ARG A 95 -4.46 9.43 -2.36
CA ARG A 95 -4.98 10.30 -3.42
C ARG A 95 -6.26 11.01 -2.94
N PRO A 96 -6.43 12.31 -3.25
CA PRO A 96 -7.66 13.02 -2.93
C PRO A 96 -8.81 12.47 -3.78
N THR A 97 -9.61 11.62 -3.17
CA THR A 97 -10.75 10.94 -3.80
C THR A 97 -11.87 10.78 -2.79
N GLY A 98 -13.12 10.76 -3.28
CA GLY A 98 -14.30 10.72 -2.42
C GLY A 98 -14.35 11.89 -1.43
N GLU A 99 -14.42 11.56 -0.14
CA GLU A 99 -14.48 12.52 0.96
C GLU A 99 -13.11 13.10 1.37
N VAL A 100 -12.01 12.48 0.96
CA VAL A 100 -10.67 13.00 1.25
C VAL A 100 -10.33 14.10 0.26
N LYS A 101 -10.40 15.35 0.70
CA LYS A 101 -10.12 16.55 -0.10
C LYS A 101 -8.82 17.21 0.33
N ILE A 102 -8.13 17.83 -0.62
CA ILE A 102 -7.02 18.73 -0.30
C ILE A 102 -7.64 20.00 0.30
N ILE A 103 -7.19 20.34 1.51
CA ILE A 103 -7.52 21.60 2.20
C ILE A 103 -6.47 22.64 1.82
#